data_AF-I4DPU2-F1
#
_entry.id   AF-I4DPU2-F1
#
_cell.length_a   1.000
_cell.length_b   1.000
_cell.length_c   1.000
_cell.angle_alpha   90.00
_cell.angle_beta   90.00
_cell.angle_gamma   90.00
#
_symmetry.space_group_name_H-M   'P 1'
#
loop_
_entity.id
_entity.type
_entity.pdbx_description
1 polymer ?
#
loop_
_entity_poly.entity_id
_entity_poly.type
_entity_poly.pdbx_seq_one_letter_code
_entity_poly.pdbx_strand_id
1 'polypeptide(L)'
;MWCDTKHRFSVTKFRSWIQSVVDTTLNTLPVKDGKRFIKINNSSYFIESKRSGPANTINIIKCNNTVIDVDLVPTFAITLPKKPINSSILFNKVNATNIQQYFVVPKPTQNDFSWRLTFPIQERLLIRSKNNLKSTVRILKHLRDVQGFTKLSSYYIKTLFLWEIIPENEVMWRNKSLSFLVIYMLKKLRDCLVKGEIKNYWCPEHNLIEKIKKNTCQNWGNRLNVIVNALEKKGKGNANIVLEYFTRNKKDPAE
;
A
#
# COMPACT_ATOMS: atom_id res chain seq x y z
N MET A 1 -29.18 6.11 12.10
CA MET A 1 -29.37 5.50 10.77
C MET A 1 -28.28 6.02 9.82
N TRP A 2 -27.60 5.15 9.05
CA TRP A 2 -26.45 5.52 8.19
C TRP A 2 -26.85 6.04 6.80
N CYS A 3 -28.11 5.90 6.41
CA CYS A 3 -28.62 6.38 5.14
C CYS A 3 -29.09 7.85 5.22
N ASP A 4 -29.18 8.49 4.06
CA ASP A 4 -29.98 9.70 3.88
C ASP A 4 -31.43 9.35 3.49
N THR A 5 -32.26 10.37 3.26
CA THR A 5 -33.66 10.23 2.84
C THR A 5 -33.83 9.62 1.45
N LYS A 6 -32.74 9.53 0.66
CA LYS A 6 -32.69 8.90 -0.66
C LYS A 6 -32.08 7.49 -0.60
N HIS A 7 -31.98 6.91 0.59
CA HIS A 7 -31.38 5.59 0.84
C HIS A 7 -29.92 5.45 0.40
N ARG A 8 -29.20 6.57 0.25
CA ARG A 8 -27.76 6.54 -0.04
C ARG A 8 -26.98 6.38 1.24
N PHE A 9 -25.94 5.55 1.17
CA PHE A 9 -25.18 5.15 2.34
C PHE A 9 -24.04 6.14 2.64
N SER A 10 -24.14 6.87 3.75
CA SER A 10 -23.19 7.93 4.13
C SER A 10 -21.87 7.35 4.67
N VAL A 11 -20.77 7.72 4.03
CA VAL A 11 -19.39 7.42 4.46
C VAL A 11 -19.13 8.03 5.83
N THR A 12 -19.49 9.29 6.05
CA THR A 12 -19.23 10.02 7.30
C THR A 12 -20.02 9.43 8.46
N LYS A 13 -21.33 9.18 8.29
CA LYS A 13 -22.16 8.59 9.35
C LYS A 13 -21.66 7.19 9.72
N PHE A 14 -21.37 6.35 8.73
CA PHE A 14 -20.88 5.00 8.98
C PHE A 14 -19.51 5.00 9.69
N ARG A 15 -18.56 5.84 9.24
CA ARG A 15 -17.24 5.94 9.88
C ARG A 15 -17.32 6.46 11.30
N SER A 16 -18.14 7.48 11.55
CA SER A 16 -18.32 8.01 12.89
C SER A 16 -18.92 6.97 13.84
N TRP A 17 -19.85 6.15 13.36
CA TRP A 17 -20.37 5.03 14.13
C TRP A 17 -19.28 3.98 14.45
N ILE A 18 -18.50 3.52 13.45
CA ILE A 18 -17.40 2.57 13.71
C ILE A 18 -16.40 3.16 14.71
N GLN A 19 -16.02 4.43 14.55
CA GLN A 19 -15.11 5.08 15.49
C GLN A 19 -15.70 5.07 16.92
N SER A 20 -16.99 5.38 17.06
CA SER A 20 -17.65 5.34 18.38
C SER A 20 -17.59 3.95 19.01
N VAL A 21 -17.74 2.89 18.24
CA VAL A 21 -17.56 1.50 18.72
C VAL A 21 -16.12 1.24 19.16
N VAL A 22 -15.13 1.66 18.37
CA VAL A 22 -13.71 1.51 18.70
C VAL A 22 -13.36 2.29 19.97
N ASP A 23 -13.77 3.55 20.06
CA ASP A 23 -13.50 4.41 21.22
C ASP A 23 -14.17 3.88 22.49
N THR A 24 -15.42 3.42 22.38
CA THR A 24 -16.13 2.77 23.49
C THR A 24 -15.36 1.55 23.99
N THR A 25 -14.85 0.73 23.07
CA THR A 25 -14.04 -0.45 23.41
C THR A 25 -12.73 -0.03 24.09
N LEU A 26 -11.99 0.93 23.52
CA LEU A 26 -10.72 1.40 24.10
C LEU A 26 -10.91 2.11 25.44
N ASN A 27 -12.07 2.72 25.68
CA ASN A 27 -12.40 3.35 26.95
C ASN A 27 -12.59 2.35 28.11
N THR A 28 -12.76 1.06 27.81
CA THR A 28 -12.76 0.00 28.83
C THR A 28 -11.36 -0.35 29.34
N LEU A 29 -10.32 0.08 28.63
CA LEU A 29 -8.93 -0.18 29.03
C LEU A 29 -8.52 0.67 30.24
N PRO A 30 -7.67 0.12 31.14
CA PRO A 30 -7.16 0.87 32.28
C PRO A 30 -6.34 2.07 31.82
N VAL A 31 -6.25 3.08 32.70
CA VAL A 31 -5.53 4.32 32.45
C VAL A 31 -4.29 4.37 33.32
N LYS A 32 -3.16 4.75 32.73
CA LYS A 32 -1.91 5.05 33.41
C LYS A 32 -1.33 6.33 32.81
N ASP A 33 -0.98 7.30 33.65
CA ASP A 33 -0.41 8.59 33.22
C ASP A 33 -1.28 9.31 32.17
N GLY A 34 -2.61 9.25 32.35
CA GLY A 34 -3.59 9.84 31.42
C GLY A 34 -3.77 9.09 30.10
N LYS A 35 -3.10 7.96 29.90
CA LYS A 35 -3.17 7.16 28.67
C LYS A 35 -3.78 5.79 28.90
N ARG A 36 -4.56 5.31 27.93
CA ARG A 36 -5.05 3.92 27.92
C ARG A 36 -3.87 2.98 27.78
N PHE A 37 -3.85 1.89 28.53
CA PHE A 37 -2.79 0.89 28.43
C PHE A 37 -3.33 -0.54 28.56
N ILE A 38 -2.55 -1.50 28.07
CA ILE A 38 -2.76 -2.92 28.28
C ILE A 38 -1.45 -3.55 28.75
N LYS A 39 -1.55 -4.49 29.69
CA LYS A 39 -0.42 -5.30 30.16
C LYS A 39 -0.54 -6.70 29.56
N ILE A 40 0.47 -7.11 28.80
CA ILE A 40 0.56 -8.46 28.24
C ILE A 40 1.89 -9.04 28.71
N ASN A 41 1.84 -10.11 29.49
CA ASN A 41 2.98 -10.66 30.22
C ASN A 41 3.66 -9.57 31.08
N ASN A 42 4.97 -9.41 30.94
CA ASN A 42 5.78 -8.40 31.66
C ASN A 42 5.92 -7.08 30.89
N SER A 43 5.14 -6.86 29.83
CA SER A 43 5.24 -5.67 28.97
C SER A 43 3.98 -4.81 29.06
N SER A 44 4.18 -3.50 29.12
CA SER A 44 3.10 -2.50 29.03
C SER A 44 3.07 -1.86 27.65
N TYR A 45 1.85 -1.68 27.13
CA TYR A 45 1.61 -1.06 25.83
C TYR A 45 0.59 0.06 26.01
N PHE A 46 0.95 1.27 25.60
CA PHE A 46 0.00 2.39 25.58
C PHE A 46 -0.77 2.37 24.26
N ILE A 47 -2.06 2.63 24.34
CA ILE A 47 -2.98 2.53 23.22
C ILE A 47 -3.57 3.91 22.93
N GLU A 48 -3.43 4.36 21.69
CA GLU A 48 -4.06 5.58 21.19
C GLU A 48 -4.84 5.25 19.89
N SER A 49 -5.92 5.96 19.60
CA SER A 49 -6.68 5.82 18.35
C SER A 49 -6.74 7.12 17.57
N LYS A 50 -6.74 7.04 16.24
CA LYS A 50 -6.95 8.17 15.33
C LYS A 50 -7.65 7.72 14.05
N ARG A 51 -8.32 8.64 13.35
CA ARG A 51 -8.84 8.38 11.99
C ARG A 51 -7.75 8.66 10.96
N SER A 52 -7.49 7.71 10.06
CA SER A 52 -6.52 7.86 8.97
C SER A 52 -7.06 7.31 7.65
N GLY A 53 -7.38 8.20 6.70
CA GLY A 53 -7.99 7.79 5.43
C GLY A 53 -9.28 6.97 5.66
N PRO A 54 -9.42 5.75 5.13
CA PRO A 54 -10.59 4.90 5.39
C PRO A 54 -10.54 4.16 6.73
N ALA A 55 -9.43 4.20 7.47
CA ALA A 55 -9.18 3.40 8.66
C ALA A 55 -9.45 4.17 9.96
N ASN A 56 -9.72 3.41 11.02
CA ASN A 56 -9.46 3.82 12.40
C ASN A 56 -8.13 3.15 12.79
N THR A 57 -7.09 3.95 12.92
CA THR A 57 -5.74 3.46 13.24
C THR A 57 -5.59 3.39 14.76
N ILE A 58 -5.19 2.23 15.27
CA ILE A 58 -4.77 2.04 16.65
C ILE A 58 -3.25 2.09 16.70
N ASN A 59 -2.70 3.03 17.46
CA ASN A 59 -1.28 3.12 17.74
C ASN A 59 -1.00 2.32 19.01
N ILE A 60 -0.15 1.31 18.91
CA ILE A 60 0.34 0.51 20.03
C ILE A 60 1.76 0.97 20.33
N ILE A 61 1.95 1.69 21.43
CA ILE A 61 3.21 2.31 21.82
C ILE A 61 3.87 1.45 22.89
N LYS A 62 5.06 0.92 22.57
CA LYS A 62 5.88 0.12 23.50
C LYS A 62 6.64 1.02 24.47
N CYS A 63 7.14 0.45 25.58
CA CYS A 63 7.97 1.15 26.56
C CYS A 63 9.23 1.80 25.96
N ASN A 64 9.77 1.26 24.87
CA ASN A 64 10.93 1.81 24.16
C ASN A 64 10.55 2.86 23.09
N ASN A 65 9.34 3.44 23.17
CA ASN A 65 8.75 4.39 22.22
C ASN A 65 8.60 3.89 20.78
N THR A 66 8.79 2.59 20.52
CA THR A 66 8.45 2.01 19.22
C THR A 66 6.94 1.96 19.07
N VAL A 67 6.43 2.48 17.95
CA VAL A 67 5.01 2.51 17.63
C VAL A 67 4.68 1.44 16.59
N ILE A 68 3.60 0.70 16.84
CA ILE A 68 2.96 -0.18 15.85
C ILE A 68 1.61 0.43 15.49
N ASP A 69 1.45 0.86 14.24
CA ASP A 69 0.16 1.32 13.71
C ASP A 69 -0.65 0.12 13.17
N VAL A 70 -1.88 -0.04 13.65
CA VAL A 70 -2.83 -1.05 13.19
C VAL A 70 -4.04 -0.38 12.57
N ASP A 71 -4.19 -0.49 11.25
CA ASP A 71 -5.32 0.08 10.53
C ASP A 71 -6.55 -0.84 10.57
N LEU A 72 -7.56 -0.47 11.34
CA LEU A 72 -8.88 -1.08 11.30
C LEU A 72 -9.72 -0.41 10.21
N VAL A 73 -9.79 -1.06 9.04
CA VAL A 73 -10.58 -0.58 7.89
C VAL A 73 -11.94 -1.27 7.89
N PRO A 74 -13.05 -0.58 8.19
CA PRO A 74 -14.37 -1.17 8.05
C PRO A 74 -14.70 -1.34 6.56
N THR A 75 -15.24 -2.51 6.20
CA THR A 75 -15.50 -2.87 4.80
C THR A 75 -16.82 -3.59 4.66
N PHE A 76 -17.50 -3.43 3.52
CA PHE A 76 -18.54 -4.37 3.10
C PHE A 76 -17.99 -5.29 2.03
N ALA A 77 -18.26 -6.58 2.16
CA ALA A 77 -18.01 -7.56 1.13
C ALA A 77 -19.21 -7.62 0.17
N ILE A 78 -18.93 -7.62 -1.13
CA ILE A 78 -19.94 -7.76 -2.17
C ILE A 78 -19.53 -8.94 -3.06
N THR A 79 -20.44 -9.89 -3.22
CA THR A 79 -20.26 -11.07 -4.07
C THR A 79 -20.75 -10.76 -5.49
N LEU A 80 -19.99 -11.21 -6.49
CA LEU A 80 -20.44 -11.24 -7.88
C LEU A 80 -21.73 -12.07 -8.04
N PRO A 81 -22.57 -11.80 -9.06
CA PRO A 81 -22.38 -10.88 -10.17
C PRO A 81 -22.73 -9.40 -9.86
N LYS A 82 -23.07 -9.05 -8.62
CA LYS A 82 -23.43 -7.68 -8.25
C LYS A 82 -22.23 -6.74 -8.41
N LYS A 83 -22.32 -5.83 -9.38
CA LYS A 83 -21.28 -4.82 -9.69
C LYS A 83 -21.89 -3.41 -9.74
N PRO A 84 -21.11 -2.35 -9.49
CA PRO A 84 -21.58 -0.99 -9.72
C PRO A 84 -21.90 -0.79 -11.20
N ILE A 85 -22.98 -0.07 -11.47
CA ILE A 85 -23.42 0.29 -12.83
C ILE A 85 -22.35 1.23 -13.44
N ASN A 86 -22.05 1.06 -14.73
CA ASN A 86 -21.09 1.88 -15.48
C ASN A 86 -19.68 1.95 -14.86
N SER A 87 -19.26 0.89 -14.17
CA SER A 87 -17.92 0.81 -13.58
C SER A 87 -16.86 0.47 -14.63
N SER A 88 -15.77 1.25 -14.68
CA SER A 88 -14.56 0.96 -15.46
C SER A 88 -13.63 -0.09 -14.82
N ILE A 89 -14.01 -0.62 -13.66
CA ILE A 89 -13.30 -1.76 -13.05
C ILE A 89 -13.40 -3.01 -13.94
N LEU A 90 -12.24 -3.64 -14.14
CA LEU A 90 -12.10 -4.94 -14.80
C LEU A 90 -12.53 -6.10 -13.88
N PHE A 91 -13.85 -6.25 -13.67
CA PHE A 91 -14.41 -7.31 -12.83
C PHE A 91 -14.20 -8.73 -13.39
N ASN A 92 -13.88 -8.88 -14.68
CA ASN A 92 -13.44 -10.16 -15.26
C ASN A 92 -12.20 -10.71 -14.54
N LYS A 93 -11.28 -9.84 -14.09
CA LYS A 93 -10.11 -10.25 -13.28
C LYS A 93 -10.50 -10.79 -11.90
N VAL A 94 -11.60 -10.32 -11.32
CA VAL A 94 -12.12 -10.83 -10.04
C VAL A 94 -12.78 -12.19 -10.27
N ASN A 95 -13.57 -12.30 -11.34
CA ASN A 95 -14.26 -13.53 -11.72
C ASN A 95 -13.29 -14.69 -12.02
N ALA A 96 -12.09 -14.38 -12.52
CA ALA A 96 -11.01 -15.33 -12.77
C ALA A 96 -10.36 -15.89 -11.49
N THR A 97 -10.72 -15.38 -10.31
CA THR A 97 -10.23 -15.91 -9.03
C THR A 97 -11.28 -16.80 -8.37
N ASN A 98 -10.83 -17.78 -7.58
CA ASN A 98 -11.72 -18.67 -6.83
C ASN A 98 -12.53 -17.93 -5.73
N ILE A 99 -12.26 -16.66 -5.47
CA ILE A 99 -12.99 -15.84 -4.49
C ILE A 99 -13.61 -14.65 -5.23
N GLN A 100 -14.87 -14.81 -5.61
CA GLN A 100 -15.64 -13.85 -6.38
C GLN A 100 -16.26 -12.73 -5.52
N GLN A 101 -15.51 -12.24 -4.54
CA GLN A 101 -15.91 -11.16 -3.63
C GLN A 101 -14.97 -9.98 -3.75
N TYR A 102 -15.50 -8.77 -3.86
CA TYR A 102 -14.74 -7.54 -3.71
C TYR A 102 -15.27 -6.75 -2.52
N PHE A 103 -14.55 -5.69 -2.16
CA PHE A 103 -14.88 -4.92 -0.97
C PHE A 103 -15.09 -3.45 -1.32
N VAL A 104 -15.91 -2.78 -0.54
CA VAL A 104 -16.03 -1.33 -0.55
C VAL A 104 -15.56 -0.78 0.79
N VAL A 105 -14.79 0.31 0.73
CA VAL A 105 -14.24 0.98 1.93
C VAL A 105 -14.69 2.44 1.97
N PRO A 106 -14.92 2.99 3.17
CA PRO A 106 -15.39 4.36 3.35
C PRO A 106 -14.21 5.33 3.26
N LYS A 107 -13.70 5.59 2.04
CA LYS A 107 -12.63 6.57 1.86
C LYS A 107 -13.25 7.98 1.89
N PRO A 108 -12.85 8.87 2.81
CA PRO A 108 -13.32 10.25 2.78
C PRO A 108 -12.95 10.93 1.48
N THR A 109 -13.94 11.55 0.84
CA THR A 109 -13.80 12.41 -0.35
C THR A 109 -14.72 13.62 -0.18
N GLN A 110 -14.75 14.52 -1.16
CA GLN A 110 -15.72 15.63 -1.17
C GLN A 110 -17.18 15.14 -1.30
N ASN A 111 -17.40 13.92 -1.79
CA ASN A 111 -18.72 13.30 -1.88
C ASN A 111 -18.88 12.25 -0.77
N ASP A 112 -19.76 12.55 0.20
CA ASP A 112 -20.05 11.68 1.35
C ASP A 112 -20.66 10.32 0.98
N PHE A 113 -21.14 10.16 -0.25
CA PHE A 113 -21.73 8.91 -0.73
C PHE A 113 -20.77 8.14 -1.64
N SER A 114 -19.52 8.58 -1.77
CA SER A 114 -18.52 7.90 -2.61
C SER A 114 -17.74 6.86 -1.81
N TRP A 115 -17.96 5.59 -2.16
CA TRP A 115 -17.24 4.45 -1.60
C TRP A 115 -16.15 3.98 -2.56
N ARG A 116 -15.00 3.58 -2.02
CA ARG A 116 -13.88 3.10 -2.84
C ARG A 116 -13.89 1.57 -2.92
N LEU A 117 -13.89 1.04 -4.14
CA LEU A 117 -13.69 -0.38 -4.39
C LEU A 117 -12.27 -0.82 -4.04
N THR A 118 -12.12 -2.01 -3.47
CA THR A 118 -10.83 -2.61 -3.16
C THR A 118 -10.86 -4.13 -3.31
N PHE A 119 -9.69 -4.70 -3.64
CA PHE A 119 -9.54 -6.10 -4.03
C PHE A 119 -8.40 -6.80 -3.26
N PRO A 120 -8.32 -6.65 -1.91
CA PRO A 120 -7.18 -7.12 -1.13
C PRO A 120 -6.98 -8.63 -1.22
N ILE A 121 -8.07 -9.39 -1.33
CA ILE A 121 -8.03 -10.85 -1.47
C ILE A 121 -7.44 -11.23 -2.83
N GLN A 122 -7.96 -10.66 -3.92
CA GLN A 122 -7.48 -10.98 -5.27
C GLN A 122 -6.01 -10.59 -5.42
N GLU A 123 -5.62 -9.40 -4.96
CA GLU A 123 -4.21 -8.98 -4.97
C GLU A 123 -3.31 -9.93 -4.16
N ARG A 124 -3.80 -10.48 -3.04
CA ARG A 124 -3.06 -11.47 -2.24
C ARG A 124 -2.92 -12.79 -2.99
N LEU A 125 -3.97 -13.24 -3.69
CA LEU A 125 -3.94 -14.47 -4.50
C LEU A 125 -2.96 -14.34 -5.67
N LEU A 126 -2.98 -13.23 -6.40
CA LEU A 126 -2.08 -12.97 -7.54
C LEU A 126 -0.60 -13.00 -7.13
N ILE A 127 -0.28 -12.49 -5.93
CA ILE A 127 1.08 -12.41 -5.37
C ILE A 127 1.51 -13.71 -4.69
N ARG A 128 0.59 -14.62 -4.39
CA ARG A 128 0.88 -15.84 -3.62
C ARG A 128 1.78 -16.79 -4.41
N SER A 129 2.68 -17.48 -3.69
CA SER A 129 3.54 -18.54 -4.24
C SER A 129 4.44 -18.14 -5.41
N LYS A 130 4.78 -16.85 -5.55
CA LYS A 130 5.68 -16.33 -6.61
C LYS A 130 7.12 -16.15 -6.13
N ASN A 131 7.71 -17.17 -5.51
CA ASN A 131 9.09 -17.20 -4.99
C ASN A 131 9.56 -15.83 -4.42
N ASN A 132 10.55 -15.20 -5.05
CA ASN A 132 11.19 -13.97 -4.60
C ASN A 132 10.33 -12.69 -4.78
N LEU A 133 9.17 -12.75 -5.43
CA LEU A 133 8.34 -11.58 -5.74
C LEU A 133 8.03 -10.73 -4.50
N LYS A 134 7.61 -11.36 -3.39
CA LYS A 134 7.32 -10.63 -2.13
C LYS A 134 8.56 -9.92 -1.58
N SER A 135 9.71 -10.57 -1.65
CA SER A 135 11.00 -10.00 -1.23
C SER A 135 11.38 -8.82 -2.11
N THR A 136 11.23 -8.95 -3.43
CA THR A 136 11.46 -7.86 -4.39
C THR A 136 10.57 -6.65 -4.11
N VAL A 137 9.27 -6.86 -3.85
CA VAL A 137 8.34 -5.78 -3.48
C VAL A 137 8.81 -5.06 -2.20
N ARG A 138 9.25 -5.80 -1.18
CA ARG A 138 9.75 -5.23 0.08
C ARG A 138 11.00 -4.37 -0.15
N ILE A 139 11.94 -4.88 -0.95
CA ILE A 139 13.18 -4.16 -1.27
C ILE A 139 12.91 -2.87 -2.03
N LEU A 140 12.00 -2.88 -3.02
CA LEU A 140 11.65 -1.64 -3.76
C LEU A 140 10.93 -0.62 -2.88
N LYS A 141 10.07 -1.07 -1.95
CA LYS A 141 9.44 -0.18 -0.96
C LYS A 141 10.48 0.46 -0.05
N HIS A 142 11.42 -0.35 0.45
CA HIS A 142 12.52 0.14 1.28
C HIS A 142 13.39 1.15 0.53
N LEU A 143 13.75 0.87 -0.73
CA LEU A 143 14.48 1.83 -1.56
C LEU A 143 13.71 3.15 -1.68
N ARG A 144 12.41 3.10 -1.96
CA ARG A 144 11.56 4.30 -2.05
C ARG A 144 11.57 5.10 -0.75
N ASP A 145 11.58 4.44 0.41
CA ASP A 145 11.64 5.08 1.72
C ASP A 145 13.01 5.70 2.02
N VAL A 146 14.09 5.02 1.62
CA VAL A 146 15.48 5.50 1.78
C VAL A 146 15.81 6.64 0.84
N GLN A 147 15.34 6.58 -0.41
CA GLN A 147 15.59 7.58 -1.44
C GLN A 147 14.65 8.79 -1.35
N GLY A 148 13.71 8.78 -0.39
CA GLY A 148 12.82 9.91 -0.12
C GLY A 148 11.75 10.14 -1.19
N PHE A 149 11.25 9.11 -1.89
CA PHE A 149 10.18 9.30 -2.87
C PHE A 149 8.81 9.34 -2.18
N THR A 150 8.61 10.33 -1.31
CA THR A 150 7.53 10.42 -0.32
C THR A 150 6.12 10.40 -0.91
N LYS A 151 5.92 10.90 -2.14
CA LYS A 151 4.61 10.86 -2.83
C LYS A 151 4.33 9.54 -3.55
N LEU A 152 5.31 8.65 -3.66
CA LEU A 152 5.14 7.33 -4.29
C LEU A 152 4.60 6.33 -3.26
N SER A 153 3.28 6.18 -3.20
CA SER A 153 2.62 5.26 -2.26
C SER A 153 3.09 3.80 -2.43
N SER A 154 3.09 3.04 -1.33
CA SER A 154 3.37 1.60 -1.34
C SER A 154 2.43 0.82 -2.24
N TYR A 155 1.20 1.33 -2.42
CA TYR A 155 0.23 0.75 -3.34
C TYR A 155 0.67 0.90 -4.79
N TYR A 156 1.29 2.01 -5.18
CA TYR A 156 1.70 2.27 -6.55
C TYR A 156 2.81 1.31 -6.99
N ILE A 157 3.79 1.07 -6.10
CA ILE A 157 4.80 0.03 -6.29
C ILE A 157 4.12 -1.33 -6.41
N LYS A 158 3.19 -1.68 -5.51
CA LYS A 158 2.47 -2.96 -5.59
C LYS A 158 1.72 -3.12 -6.93
N THR A 159 1.06 -2.07 -7.41
CA THR A 159 0.35 -2.07 -8.69
C THR A 159 1.28 -2.36 -9.86
N LEU A 160 2.49 -1.80 -9.87
CA LEU A 160 3.49 -2.12 -10.88
C LEU A 160 3.78 -3.62 -10.93
N PHE A 161 3.95 -4.27 -9.77
CA PHE A 161 4.15 -5.72 -9.72
C PHE A 161 2.94 -6.50 -10.23
N LEU A 162 1.71 -6.06 -9.93
CA LEU A 162 0.51 -6.74 -10.41
C LEU A 162 0.46 -6.78 -11.94
N TRP A 163 0.90 -5.71 -12.60
CA TRP A 163 1.02 -5.67 -14.07
C TRP A 163 2.09 -6.58 -14.65
N GLU A 164 3.15 -6.88 -13.89
CA GLU A 164 4.24 -7.76 -14.33
C GLU A 164 3.99 -9.25 -14.01
N ILE A 165 2.87 -9.57 -13.34
CA ILE A 165 2.40 -10.95 -13.12
C ILE A 165 1.57 -11.37 -14.34
N ILE A 166 2.26 -11.66 -15.43
CA ILE A 166 1.71 -12.19 -16.69
C ILE A 166 2.30 -13.59 -16.98
N PRO A 167 1.61 -14.44 -17.75
CA PRO A 167 2.07 -15.80 -18.06
C PRO A 167 3.52 -15.86 -18.59
N GLU A 168 3.89 -14.92 -19.44
CA GLU A 168 5.20 -14.82 -20.09
C GLU A 168 6.34 -14.63 -19.06
N ASN A 169 6.03 -14.00 -17.93
CA ASN A 169 6.97 -13.72 -16.84
C ASN A 169 6.97 -14.80 -15.75
N GLU A 170 6.14 -15.86 -15.84
CA GLU A 170 5.98 -16.82 -14.75
C GLU A 170 7.29 -17.52 -14.38
N VAL A 171 8.03 -17.99 -15.39
CA VAL A 171 9.33 -18.64 -15.22
C VAL A 171 10.34 -17.68 -14.60
N MET A 172 10.30 -16.40 -14.98
CA MET A 172 11.17 -15.37 -14.41
C MET A 172 10.94 -15.24 -12.90
N TRP A 173 9.68 -15.12 -12.47
CA TRP A 173 9.33 -14.99 -11.06
C TRP A 173 9.71 -16.22 -10.23
N ARG A 174 9.65 -17.42 -10.81
CA ARG A 174 9.98 -18.67 -10.13
C ARG A 174 11.49 -18.92 -10.05
N ASN A 175 12.24 -18.63 -11.12
CA ASN A 175 13.59 -19.16 -11.28
C ASN A 175 14.70 -18.12 -11.16
N LYS A 176 14.39 -16.81 -11.26
CA LYS A 176 15.42 -15.78 -11.20
C LYS A 176 15.78 -15.41 -9.76
N SER A 177 17.04 -15.01 -9.58
CA SER A 177 17.57 -14.55 -8.31
C SER A 177 16.88 -13.26 -7.86
N LEU A 178 16.88 -13.02 -6.55
CA LEU A 178 16.34 -11.79 -5.96
C LEU A 178 16.99 -10.54 -6.57
N SER A 179 18.32 -10.54 -6.75
CA SER A 179 19.06 -9.42 -7.33
C SER A 179 18.61 -9.10 -8.76
N PHE A 180 18.41 -10.13 -9.59
CA PHE A 180 17.88 -9.96 -10.94
C PHE A 180 16.48 -9.32 -10.90
N LEU A 181 15.58 -9.85 -10.07
CA LEU A 181 14.21 -9.35 -9.98
C LEU A 181 14.14 -7.91 -9.43
N VAL A 182 15.03 -7.55 -8.50
CA VAL A 182 15.14 -6.17 -7.99
C VAL A 182 15.54 -5.24 -9.11
N ILE A 183 16.62 -5.53 -9.84
CA ILE A 183 17.08 -4.69 -10.95
C ILE A 183 16.00 -4.59 -12.04
N TYR A 184 15.36 -5.71 -12.38
CA TYR A 184 14.26 -5.75 -13.34
C TYR A 184 13.11 -4.81 -12.95
N MET A 185 12.64 -4.88 -11.70
CA MET A 185 11.53 -4.05 -11.25
C MET A 185 11.92 -2.59 -11.02
N LEU A 186 13.19 -2.30 -10.72
CA LEU A 186 13.69 -0.92 -10.68
C LEU A 186 13.67 -0.27 -12.07
N LYS A 187 14.02 -1.02 -13.12
CA LYS A 187 13.88 -0.57 -14.50
C LYS A 187 12.42 -0.28 -14.85
N LYS A 188 11.51 -1.19 -14.52
CA LYS A 188 10.06 -0.97 -14.72
C LYS A 188 9.56 0.28 -13.99
N LEU A 189 9.97 0.48 -12.74
CA LEU A 189 9.58 1.67 -11.98
C LEU A 189 10.16 2.95 -12.59
N ARG A 190 11.43 2.95 -12.99
CA ARG A 190 12.07 4.05 -13.72
C ARG A 190 11.29 4.41 -14.97
N ASP A 191 10.96 3.43 -15.81
CA ASP A 191 10.29 3.63 -17.09
C ASP A 191 8.89 4.24 -16.89
N CYS A 192 8.14 3.73 -15.90
CA CYS A 192 6.86 4.32 -15.49
C CYS A 192 6.99 5.76 -14.99
N LEU A 193 8.03 6.08 -14.21
CA LEU A 193 8.27 7.43 -13.71
C LEU A 193 8.65 8.40 -14.83
N VAL A 194 9.53 8.01 -15.75
CA VAL A 194 9.90 8.83 -16.92
C VAL A 194 8.68 9.07 -17.82
N LYS A 195 7.86 8.03 -18.03
CA LYS A 195 6.58 8.15 -18.76
C LYS A 195 5.55 9.01 -18.01
N GLY A 196 5.67 9.13 -16.68
CA GLY A 196 4.69 9.79 -15.83
C GLY A 196 3.40 8.99 -15.67
N GLU A 197 3.45 7.66 -15.84
CA GLU A 197 2.26 6.79 -15.80
C GLU A 197 2.49 5.49 -15.01
N ILE A 198 1.61 5.25 -14.04
CA ILE A 198 1.38 3.92 -13.43
C ILE A 198 -0.13 3.67 -13.46
N LYS A 199 -0.61 2.87 -14.43
CA LYS A 199 -2.03 2.54 -14.54
C LYS A 199 -2.51 1.71 -13.35
N ASN A 200 -3.69 2.00 -12.81
CA ASN A 200 -4.29 1.18 -11.77
C ASN A 200 -4.61 -0.22 -12.34
N TYR A 201 -4.24 -1.28 -11.62
CA TYR A 201 -4.41 -2.67 -12.10
C TYR A 201 -5.87 -3.08 -12.33
N TRP A 202 -6.78 -2.58 -11.51
CA TRP A 202 -8.21 -2.86 -11.56
C TRP A 202 -8.97 -1.88 -12.44
N CYS A 203 -8.45 -0.66 -12.59
CA CYS A 203 -9.05 0.44 -13.35
C CYS A 203 -8.00 1.09 -14.29
N PRO A 204 -7.62 0.45 -15.42
CA PRO A 204 -6.45 0.87 -16.20
C PRO A 204 -6.50 2.29 -16.77
N GLU A 205 -7.70 2.87 -16.88
CA GLU A 205 -7.92 4.27 -17.26
C GLU A 205 -7.39 5.27 -16.23
N HIS A 206 -7.19 4.84 -14.98
CA HIS A 206 -6.74 5.71 -13.90
C HIS A 206 -5.23 5.64 -13.70
N ASN A 207 -4.54 6.76 -13.93
CA ASN A 207 -3.10 6.90 -13.65
C ASN A 207 -2.87 7.24 -12.17
N LEU A 208 -2.24 6.33 -11.43
CA LEU A 208 -1.99 6.46 -9.99
C LEU A 208 -1.04 7.61 -9.63
N ILE A 209 -0.20 8.04 -10.56
CA ILE A 209 0.79 9.11 -10.33
C ILE A 209 0.44 10.41 -11.04
N GLU A 210 -0.80 10.56 -11.54
CA GLU A 210 -1.28 11.77 -12.22
C GLU A 210 -1.08 13.07 -11.41
N LYS A 211 -1.15 12.96 -10.07
CA LYS A 211 -1.02 14.11 -9.14
C LYS A 211 0.42 14.43 -8.77
N ILE A 212 1.38 13.60 -9.18
CA ILE A 212 2.80 13.85 -8.93
C ILE A 212 3.31 14.74 -10.06
N LYS A 213 3.96 15.86 -9.70
CA LYS A 213 4.51 16.80 -10.69
C LYS A 213 5.44 16.07 -11.65
N LYS A 214 5.32 16.35 -12.96
CA LYS A 214 6.13 15.72 -14.02
C LYS A 214 7.63 15.80 -13.73
N ASN A 215 8.13 16.96 -13.29
CA ASN A 215 9.55 17.14 -12.92
C ASN A 215 9.96 16.25 -11.74
N THR A 216 9.09 16.05 -10.74
CA THR A 216 9.35 15.12 -9.64
C THR A 216 9.48 13.69 -10.15
N CYS A 217 8.58 13.24 -11.04
CA CYS A 217 8.67 11.93 -11.65
C CYS A 217 9.96 11.76 -12.48
N GLN A 218 10.32 12.76 -13.29
CA GLN A 218 11.55 12.74 -14.09
C GLN A 218 12.79 12.65 -13.20
N ASN A 219 12.85 13.45 -12.14
CA ASN A 219 13.98 13.45 -11.19
C ASN A 219 14.14 12.09 -10.51
N TRP A 220 13.04 11.48 -10.07
CA TRP A 220 13.07 10.12 -9.50
C TRP A 220 13.47 9.06 -10.53
N GLY A 221 12.97 9.18 -11.77
CA GLY A 221 13.38 8.32 -12.89
C GLY A 221 14.88 8.40 -13.16
N ASN A 222 15.44 9.62 -13.26
CA ASN A 222 16.87 9.83 -13.45
C ASN A 222 17.69 9.22 -12.29
N ARG A 223 17.25 9.41 -11.04
CA ARG A 223 17.90 8.82 -9.86
C ARG A 223 17.87 7.29 -9.89
N LEU A 224 16.74 6.69 -10.25
CA LEU A 224 16.65 5.24 -10.44
C LEU A 224 17.55 4.75 -11.57
N ASN A 225 17.71 5.52 -12.65
CA ASN A 225 18.61 5.16 -13.74
C ASN A 225 20.07 5.08 -13.27
N VAL A 226 20.52 6.04 -12.44
CA VAL A 226 21.86 6.01 -11.82
C VAL A 226 22.02 4.76 -10.96
N ILE A 227 21.05 4.47 -10.10
CA ILE A 227 21.07 3.30 -9.21
C ILE A 227 21.15 2.00 -10.03
N VAL A 228 20.27 1.83 -11.02
CA VAL A 228 20.26 0.64 -11.88
C VAL A 228 21.60 0.46 -12.59
N ASN A 229 22.15 1.52 -13.18
CA ASN A 229 23.44 1.46 -13.87
C ASN A 229 24.58 1.08 -12.92
N ALA A 230 24.57 1.60 -11.69
CA ALA A 230 25.56 1.25 -10.68
C ALA A 230 25.46 -0.23 -10.26
N LEU A 231 24.23 -0.72 -10.00
CA LEU A 231 23.98 -2.12 -9.64
C LEU A 231 24.39 -3.09 -10.76
N GLU A 232 24.11 -2.76 -12.03
CA GLU A 232 24.45 -3.63 -13.16
C GLU A 232 25.94 -3.67 -13.47
N LYS A 233 26.63 -2.52 -13.40
CA LYS A 233 28.07 -2.44 -13.71
C LYS A 233 28.95 -2.92 -12.56
N LYS A 234 28.62 -2.55 -11.33
CA LYS A 234 29.50 -2.77 -10.15
C LYS A 234 29.00 -3.89 -9.23
N GLY A 235 27.72 -4.25 -9.27
CA GLY A 235 27.13 -5.20 -8.34
C GLY A 235 27.65 -6.63 -8.43
N LYS A 236 28.22 -7.04 -9.59
CA LYS A 236 28.87 -8.35 -9.73
C LYS A 236 30.22 -8.43 -9.01
N GLY A 237 30.93 -7.31 -8.86
CA GLY A 237 32.26 -7.25 -8.24
C GLY A 237 32.29 -6.61 -6.85
N ASN A 238 31.22 -5.94 -6.44
CA ASN A 238 31.13 -5.26 -5.14
C ASN A 238 29.68 -5.25 -4.63
N ALA A 239 29.34 -6.15 -3.72
CA ALA A 239 28.01 -6.22 -3.12
C ALA A 239 27.68 -4.99 -2.24
N ASN A 240 28.70 -4.28 -1.74
CA ASN A 240 28.51 -3.11 -0.87
C ASN A 240 27.86 -1.93 -1.60
N ILE A 241 27.86 -1.91 -2.95
CA ILE A 241 27.11 -0.94 -3.75
C ILE A 241 25.61 -0.91 -3.38
N VAL A 242 25.07 -2.04 -2.90
CA VAL A 242 23.68 -2.11 -2.42
C VAL A 242 23.53 -1.26 -1.16
N LEU A 243 24.50 -1.26 -0.25
CA LEU A 243 24.41 -0.47 0.97
C LEU A 243 24.39 1.03 0.66
N GLU A 244 25.11 1.49 -0.36
CA GLU A 244 25.16 2.89 -0.79
C GLU A 244 23.76 3.45 -1.13
N TYR A 245 22.91 2.66 -1.77
CA TYR A 245 21.58 3.11 -2.22
C TYR A 245 20.44 2.65 -1.32
N PHE A 246 20.63 1.58 -0.53
CA PHE A 246 19.57 1.01 0.30
C PHE A 246 19.72 1.34 1.79
N THR A 247 20.64 2.23 2.16
CA THR A 247 20.74 2.80 3.51
C THR A 247 20.58 4.32 3.46
N ARG A 248 19.98 4.90 4.50
CA ARG A 248 19.90 6.37 4.60
C ARG A 248 21.30 6.90 4.81
N ASN A 249 21.74 7.84 3.97
CA ASN A 249 22.91 8.63 4.28
C ASN A 249 22.62 9.42 5.56
N LYS A 250 23.44 9.24 6.61
CA LYS A 250 23.34 9.99 7.88
C LYS A 250 23.51 11.52 7.73
N LYS A 251 23.63 12.04 6.51
CA LYS A 251 23.95 13.44 6.22
C LYS A 251 22.76 14.33 5.87
N ASP A 252 21.56 13.79 5.71
CA ASP A 252 20.36 14.62 5.55
C ASP A 252 19.58 14.63 6.88
N PRO A 253 19.65 15.71 7.68
CA PRO A 253 18.69 15.91 8.75
C PRO A 253 17.31 16.03 8.11
N ALA A 254 16.33 15.40 8.73
CA ALA A 254 14.93 15.53 8.34
C ALA A 254 14.52 17.00 8.45
N GLU A 255 14.20 17.62 7.32
CA GLU A 255 13.27 18.75 7.25
C GLU A 255 11.82 18.25 7.43
#